data_AF-A0A1G4QWQ2-F1
#
_entry.id   AF-A0A1G4QWQ2-F1
#
_cell.length_a   1.000
_cell.length_b   1.000
_cell.length_c   1.000
_cell.angle_alpha   90.00
_cell.angle_beta   90.00
_cell.angle_gamma   90.00
#
_symmetry.space_group_name_H-M   'P 1'
#
loop_
_entity.id
_entity.type
_entity.pdbx_description
1 polymer ?
#
loop_
_entity_poly.entity_id
_entity_poly.type
_entity_poly.pdbx_seq_one_letter_code
_entity_poly.pdbx_strand_id
1 'polypeptide(L)'
;MSKESLSSIRRRNGYSQEEVAHKMSVGRATVSRWENGIITPSNPEISELARLYLVDEDTVRESILKNPVSDEEKDDGKISDQLEEIRLSLSNELKEAISSKEQMQNEYERKLIEERRRFDSKLTKSILVTLIIAVCSIIIIVSLLFYYLMFSPSYKENTITVTAIEEEQSV
;
A
#
# COMPACT_ATOMS: atom_id res chain seq x y z
N MET A 1 10.96 58.19 10.05
CA MET A 1 10.05 57.24 9.37
C MET A 1 10.50 55.84 9.71
N SER A 2 9.65 55.04 10.35
CA SER A 2 9.93 53.65 10.70
C SER A 2 10.19 52.86 9.41
N LYS A 3 11.37 52.25 9.33
CA LYS A 3 11.86 51.57 8.14
C LYS A 3 11.20 50.19 8.05
N GLU A 4 10.57 49.87 6.91
CA GLU A 4 9.77 48.64 6.75
C GLU A 4 10.63 47.46 6.24
N SER A 5 10.47 46.27 6.83
CA SER A 5 11.15 45.04 6.39
C SER A 5 10.32 44.27 5.36
N LEU A 6 10.98 43.48 4.52
CA LEU A 6 10.29 42.68 3.49
C LEU A 6 9.22 41.76 4.08
N SER A 7 9.47 41.19 5.28
CA SER A 7 8.51 40.35 5.99
C SER A 7 7.28 41.12 6.50
N SER A 8 7.45 42.39 6.88
CA SER A 8 6.33 43.25 7.26
C SER A 8 5.46 43.66 6.05
N ILE A 9 6.09 43.93 4.90
CA ILE A 9 5.37 44.18 3.63
C ILE A 9 4.52 42.97 3.27
N ARG A 10 5.09 41.76 3.35
CA ARG A 10 4.36 40.50 3.09
C ARG A 10 3.16 40.33 4.03
N ARG A 11 3.37 40.51 5.34
CA ARG A 11 2.32 40.32 6.36
C ARG A 11 1.18 41.32 6.20
N ARG A 12 1.45 42.59 5.87
CA ARG A 12 0.39 43.58 5.57
C ARG A 12 -0.42 43.23 4.33
N ASN A 13 0.20 42.54 3.38
CA ASN A 13 -0.47 41.98 2.20
C ASN A 13 -1.19 40.64 2.49
N GLY A 14 -1.16 40.14 3.73
CA GLY A 14 -1.91 38.95 4.14
C GLY A 14 -1.34 37.61 3.64
N TYR A 15 -0.13 37.59 3.08
CA TYR A 15 0.46 36.38 2.54
C TYR A 15 1.32 35.63 3.56
N SER A 16 1.29 34.31 3.52
CA SER A 16 2.31 33.42 4.10
C SER A 16 3.55 33.33 3.19
N GLN A 17 4.68 32.86 3.73
CA GLN A 17 5.89 32.64 2.93
C GLN A 17 5.65 31.60 1.82
N GLU A 18 4.83 30.59 2.08
CA GLU A 18 4.48 29.53 1.12
C GLU A 18 3.67 30.09 -0.05
N GLU A 19 2.71 30.97 0.21
CA GLU A 19 1.89 31.59 -0.82
C GLU A 19 2.70 32.52 -1.73
N VAL A 20 3.63 33.29 -1.16
CA VAL A 20 4.55 34.12 -1.96
C VAL A 20 5.46 33.24 -2.80
N ALA A 21 6.01 32.18 -2.21
CA ALA A 21 6.89 31.25 -2.91
C ALA A 21 6.19 30.63 -4.12
N HIS A 22 4.94 30.18 -3.93
CA HIS A 22 4.11 29.67 -5.01
C HIS A 22 3.83 30.73 -6.09
N LYS A 23 3.46 31.96 -5.69
CA LYS A 23 3.17 33.05 -6.63
C LYS A 23 4.39 33.50 -7.44
N MET A 24 5.57 33.39 -6.86
CA MET A 24 6.86 33.74 -7.48
C MET A 24 7.57 32.54 -8.11
N SER A 25 6.98 31.34 -8.09
CA SER A 25 7.61 30.11 -8.59
C SER A 25 8.99 29.82 -8.00
N VAL A 26 9.18 30.12 -6.71
CA VAL A 26 10.41 29.81 -5.95
C VAL A 26 10.09 28.90 -4.75
N GLY A 27 11.12 28.36 -4.09
CA GLY A 27 10.92 27.61 -2.86
C GLY A 27 10.64 28.52 -1.65
N ARG A 28 9.86 28.05 -0.67
CA ARG A 28 9.62 28.75 0.61
C ARG A 28 10.90 29.20 1.30
N ALA A 29 11.94 28.36 1.24
CA ALA A 29 13.25 28.67 1.80
C ALA A 29 13.92 29.88 1.13
N THR A 30 13.69 30.10 -0.16
CA THR A 30 14.17 31.26 -0.91
C THR A 30 13.54 32.55 -0.38
N VAL A 31 12.21 32.57 -0.22
CA VAL A 31 11.47 33.71 0.36
C VAL A 31 11.95 34.02 1.78
N SER A 32 12.13 32.98 2.61
CA SER A 32 12.68 33.14 3.96
C SER A 32 14.09 33.76 3.93
N ARG A 33 14.96 33.31 3.01
CA ARG A 33 16.31 33.86 2.88
C ARG A 33 16.33 35.30 2.37
N TRP A 34 15.39 35.69 1.50
CA TRP A 34 15.21 37.10 1.10
C TRP A 34 14.78 37.99 2.27
N GLU A 35 13.80 37.54 3.07
CA GLU A 35 13.30 38.29 4.23
C GLU A 35 14.37 38.48 5.32
N ASN A 36 15.27 37.50 5.45
CA ASN A 36 16.36 37.52 6.42
C ASN A 36 17.66 38.13 5.87
N GLY A 37 17.68 38.61 4.62
CA GLY A 37 18.87 39.21 4.00
C GLY A 37 20.02 38.23 3.75
N ILE A 38 19.77 36.91 3.79
CA ILE A 38 20.79 35.87 3.56
C ILE A 38 21.18 35.81 2.08
N ILE A 39 20.20 36.01 1.19
CA ILE A 39 20.41 36.13 -0.26
C ILE A 39 19.60 37.32 -0.77
N THR A 40 20.09 37.96 -1.82
CA THR A 40 19.40 39.10 -2.45
C THR A 40 18.60 38.61 -3.65
N PRO A 41 17.30 38.95 -3.77
CA PRO A 41 16.56 38.68 -5.00
C PRO A 41 17.17 39.46 -6.18
N SER A 42 17.14 38.84 -7.34
CA SER A 42 17.51 39.44 -8.62
C SER A 42 16.55 40.58 -9.00
N ASN A 43 16.96 41.45 -9.92
CA ASN A 43 16.09 42.56 -10.37
C ASN A 43 14.71 42.09 -10.88
N PRO A 44 14.58 41.00 -11.68
CA PRO A 44 13.27 40.47 -12.06
C PRO A 44 12.40 40.08 -10.87
N GLU A 45 12.98 39.43 -9.85
CA GLU A 45 12.27 39.01 -8.63
C GLU A 45 11.85 40.22 -7.80
N ILE A 46 12.65 41.28 -7.76
CA ILE A 46 12.29 42.56 -7.12
C ILE A 46 11.07 43.18 -7.83
N SER A 47 11.07 43.25 -9.16
CA SER A 47 9.94 43.76 -9.94
C SER A 47 8.67 42.91 -9.76
N GLU A 48 8.81 41.61 -9.53
CA GLU A 48 7.69 40.72 -9.27
C GLU A 48 7.15 40.85 -7.84
N LEU A 49 8.03 40.95 -6.84
CA LEU A 49 7.66 41.26 -5.45
C LEU A 49 6.92 42.59 -5.33
N ALA A 50 7.41 43.62 -6.02
CA ALA A 50 6.79 44.94 -6.05
C ALA A 50 5.35 44.87 -6.59
N ARG A 51 5.15 44.14 -7.69
CA ARG A 51 3.82 43.89 -8.26
C ARG A 51 2.94 43.05 -7.34
N LEU A 52 3.48 42.03 -6.69
CA LEU A 52 2.75 41.14 -5.80
C LEU A 52 2.25 41.87 -4.54
N TYR A 53 3.06 42.77 -4.01
CA TYR A 53 2.78 43.51 -2.77
C TYR A 53 2.18 44.90 -2.99
N LEU A 54 1.98 45.30 -4.25
CA LEU A 54 1.44 46.61 -4.63
C LEU A 54 2.25 47.78 -4.06
N VAL A 55 3.58 47.64 -4.08
CA VAL A 55 4.55 48.67 -3.67
C VAL A 55 5.50 48.98 -4.83
N ASP A 56 6.26 50.06 -4.73
CA ASP A 56 7.31 50.39 -5.69
C ASP A 56 8.57 49.51 -5.48
N GLU A 57 9.37 49.37 -6.54
CA GLU A 57 10.61 48.56 -6.49
C GLU A 57 11.65 49.13 -5.51
N ASP A 58 11.66 50.45 -5.30
CA ASP A 58 12.60 51.09 -4.37
C ASP A 58 12.26 50.74 -2.92
N THR A 59 10.97 50.65 -2.56
CA THR A 59 10.48 50.15 -1.28
C THR A 59 10.94 48.72 -1.04
N VAL A 60 10.82 47.84 -2.05
CA VAL A 60 11.31 46.45 -1.95
C VAL A 60 12.84 46.45 -1.75
N ARG A 61 13.58 47.21 -2.54
CA ARG A 61 15.04 47.31 -2.46
C ARG A 61 15.50 47.84 -1.10
N GLU A 62 14.86 48.88 -0.58
CA GLU A 62 15.16 49.46 0.73
C GLU A 62 14.86 48.47 1.87
N SER A 63 13.81 47.65 1.71
CA SER A 63 13.44 46.63 2.69
C SER A 63 14.41 45.44 2.74
N ILE A 64 15.06 45.12 1.61
CA ILE A 64 16.09 44.06 1.51
C ILE A 64 17.42 44.54 2.10
N LEU A 65 17.77 45.82 1.90
CA LEU A 65 19.05 46.39 2.38
C LEU A 65 19.10 46.63 3.89
N LYS A 66 17.99 46.48 4.62
CA LYS A 66 17.86 46.91 6.02
C LYS A 66 17.86 45.83 7.08
N ASN A 67 18.25 44.62 6.73
CA ASN A 67 18.66 43.63 7.72
C ASN A 67 20.17 43.36 7.61
N PRO A 68 21.08 44.28 8.03
CA PRO A 68 22.25 43.77 8.73
C PRO A 68 21.68 43.22 10.03
N VAL A 69 21.65 41.89 10.16
CA VAL A 69 21.54 41.13 11.42
C VAL A 69 21.45 42.07 12.63
N SER A 70 20.24 42.50 12.97
CA SER A 70 20.07 43.31 14.18
C SER A 70 20.23 42.35 15.32
N ASP A 71 21.31 42.54 16.06
CA ASP A 71 21.75 41.85 17.27
C ASP A 71 20.63 41.74 18.33
N GLU A 72 19.61 40.92 18.10
CA GLU A 72 18.90 40.20 19.14
C GLU A 72 19.42 38.75 19.11
N GLU A 73 20.47 38.48 19.90
CA GLU A 73 20.69 37.14 20.42
C GLU A 73 19.40 36.70 21.13
N LYS A 74 18.57 35.92 20.45
CA LYS A 74 17.55 35.09 21.08
C LYS A 74 17.76 33.67 20.62
N ASP A 75 18.59 32.94 21.37
CA ASP A 75 18.39 31.53 21.72
C ASP A 75 17.84 30.60 20.62
N ASP A 76 18.30 30.78 19.37
CA ASP A 76 17.89 29.95 18.22
C ASP A 76 18.37 28.50 18.37
N GLY A 77 19.42 28.28 19.17
CA GLY A 77 19.91 26.95 19.51
C GLY A 77 18.86 26.13 20.26
N LYS A 78 18.21 26.70 21.27
CA LYS A 78 17.22 25.98 22.07
C LYS A 78 15.93 25.68 21.31
N ILE A 79 15.49 26.60 20.45
CA ILE A 79 14.32 26.38 19.59
C ILE A 79 14.63 25.34 18.51
N SER A 80 15.84 25.38 17.93
CA SER A 80 16.30 24.38 16.95
C SER A 80 16.40 22.99 17.58
N ASP A 81 16.96 22.88 18.77
CA ASP A 81 17.12 21.60 19.49
C ASP A 81 15.76 21.01 19.90
N GLN A 82 14.85 21.84 20.40
CA GLN A 82 13.47 21.42 20.71
C GLN A 82 12.71 20.99 19.45
N LEU A 83 12.94 21.67 18.32
CA LEU A 83 12.32 21.31 17.04
C LEU A 83 12.88 19.99 16.49
N GLU A 84 14.18 19.75 16.64
CA GLU A 84 14.83 18.48 16.29
C GLU A 84 14.27 17.33 17.14
N GLU A 85 14.09 17.54 18.44
CA GLU A 85 13.52 16.56 19.38
C GLU A 85 12.04 16.24 19.06
N ILE A 86 11.22 17.27 18.81
CA ILE A 86 9.82 17.09 18.38
C ILE A 86 9.75 16.37 17.04
N ARG A 87 10.64 16.71 16.11
CA ARG A 87 10.71 16.03 14.81
C ARG A 87 11.13 14.57 14.96
N LEU A 88 12.09 14.28 15.84
CA LEU A 88 12.55 12.91 16.11
C LEU A 88 11.44 12.08 16.75
N SER A 89 10.80 12.59 17.80
CA SER A 89 9.71 11.90 18.50
C SER A 89 8.54 11.62 17.56
N LEU A 90 8.11 12.60 16.76
CA LEU A 90 7.08 12.42 15.75
C LEU A 90 7.49 11.38 14.68
N SER A 91 8.75 11.38 14.26
CA SER A 91 9.25 10.38 13.30
C SER A 91 9.24 8.96 13.87
N ASN A 92 9.50 8.81 15.17
CA ASN A 92 9.48 7.53 15.86
C ASN A 92 8.04 7.03 16.04
N GLU A 93 7.13 7.87 16.53
CA GLU A 93 5.70 7.52 16.62
C GLU A 93 5.11 7.13 15.27
N LEU A 94 5.48 7.86 14.20
CA LEU A 94 5.05 7.53 12.85
C LEU A 94 5.57 6.16 12.39
N LYS A 95 6.85 5.86 12.66
CA LYS A 95 7.45 4.54 12.36
C LYS A 95 6.75 3.43 13.13
N GLU A 96 6.48 3.64 14.41
CA GLU A 96 5.76 2.67 15.25
C GLU A 96 4.35 2.41 14.73
N ALA A 97 3.62 3.47 14.36
CA ALA A 97 2.28 3.36 13.81
C ALA A 97 2.26 2.62 12.46
N ILE A 98 3.23 2.90 11.57
CA ILE A 98 3.38 2.20 10.29
C ILE A 98 3.67 0.71 10.55
N SER A 99 4.64 0.41 11.42
CA SER A 99 5.01 -0.97 11.76
C SER A 99 3.83 -1.74 12.37
N SER A 100 3.08 -1.12 13.27
CA SER A 100 1.87 -1.70 13.86
C SER A 100 0.81 -2.01 12.80
N LYS A 101 0.60 -1.11 11.84
CA LYS A 101 -0.33 -1.32 10.72
C LYS A 101 0.09 -2.50 9.83
N GLU A 102 1.37 -2.57 9.47
CA GLU A 102 1.92 -3.66 8.66
C GLU A 102 1.79 -5.00 9.39
N GLN A 103 2.05 -5.04 10.70
CA GLN A 103 1.86 -6.24 11.51
C GLN A 103 0.41 -6.72 11.51
N MET A 104 -0.55 -5.82 11.72
CA MET A 104 -1.97 -6.18 11.67
C MET A 104 -2.38 -6.69 10.28
N GLN A 105 -1.89 -6.05 9.22
CA GLN A 105 -2.19 -6.48 7.86
C GLN A 105 -1.61 -7.87 7.57
N ASN A 106 -0.36 -8.11 7.96
CA ASN A 106 0.29 -9.42 7.82
C ASN A 106 -0.43 -10.50 8.64
N GLU A 107 -0.91 -10.17 9.83
CA GLU A 107 -1.70 -11.10 10.65
C GLU A 107 -3.04 -11.44 9.99
N TYR A 108 -3.72 -10.44 9.42
CA TYR A 108 -4.95 -10.65 8.66
C TYR A 108 -4.74 -11.54 7.44
N GLU A 109 -3.69 -11.29 6.65
CA GLU A 109 -3.33 -12.12 5.51
C GLU A 109 -3.02 -13.56 5.92
N ARG A 110 -2.27 -13.75 7.02
CA ARG A 110 -2.00 -15.09 7.57
C ARG A 110 -3.28 -15.81 7.97
N LYS A 111 -4.22 -15.13 8.64
CA LYS A 111 -5.51 -15.71 9.04
C LYS A 111 -6.32 -16.15 7.82
N LEU A 112 -6.38 -15.36 6.76
CA LEU A 112 -7.05 -15.74 5.51
C LEU A 112 -6.41 -16.96 4.86
N ILE A 113 -5.07 -16.99 4.80
CA ILE A 113 -4.33 -18.13 4.24
C ILE A 113 -4.56 -19.40 5.07
N GLU A 114 -4.55 -19.29 6.40
CA GLU A 114 -4.80 -20.41 7.31
C GLU A 114 -6.24 -20.93 7.19
N GLU A 115 -7.23 -20.04 7.09
CA GLU A 115 -8.62 -20.41 6.91
C GLU A 115 -8.83 -21.12 5.57
N ARG A 116 -8.25 -20.58 4.49
CA ARG A 116 -8.25 -21.21 3.16
C ARG A 116 -7.58 -22.58 3.19
N ARG A 117 -6.38 -22.69 3.76
CA ARG A 117 -5.64 -23.96 3.86
C ARG A 117 -6.40 -25.00 4.68
N ARG A 118 -7.06 -24.58 5.76
CA ARG A 118 -7.90 -25.46 6.59
C ARG A 118 -9.06 -26.02 5.78
N PHE A 119 -9.73 -25.17 5.00
CA PHE A 119 -10.81 -25.57 4.11
C PHE A 119 -10.32 -26.55 3.03
N ASP A 120 -9.25 -26.20 2.32
CA ASP A 120 -8.66 -27.03 1.26
C ASP A 120 -8.22 -28.41 1.80
N SER A 121 -7.64 -28.48 3.00
CA SER A 121 -7.27 -29.75 3.63
C SER A 121 -8.48 -30.62 3.97
N LYS A 122 -9.59 -30.02 4.43
CA LYS A 122 -10.84 -30.77 4.68
C LYS A 122 -11.44 -31.27 3.38
N LEU A 123 -11.49 -30.41 2.35
CA LEU A 123 -12.04 -30.73 1.05
C LEU A 123 -11.25 -31.87 0.37
N THR A 124 -9.92 -31.77 0.33
CA THR A 124 -9.04 -32.80 -0.25
C THR A 124 -9.17 -34.15 0.43
N LYS A 125 -9.20 -34.20 1.77
CA LYS A 125 -9.44 -35.45 2.52
C LYS A 125 -10.83 -36.03 2.24
N SER A 126 -11.86 -35.19 2.18
CA SER A 126 -13.23 -35.62 1.87
C SER A 126 -13.34 -36.20 0.46
N ILE A 127 -12.76 -35.54 -0.54
CA ILE A 127 -12.72 -36.03 -1.92
C ILE A 127 -11.97 -37.37 -1.99
N LEU A 128 -10.81 -37.47 -1.34
CA LEU A 128 -10.01 -38.70 -1.31
C LEU A 128 -10.80 -39.90 -0.75
N VAL A 129 -11.45 -39.72 0.40
CA VAL A 129 -12.26 -40.78 1.02
C VAL A 129 -13.42 -41.18 0.11
N THR A 130 -14.08 -40.21 -0.52
CA THR A 130 -15.19 -40.46 -1.45
C THR A 130 -14.73 -41.27 -2.67
N LEU A 131 -13.57 -40.94 -3.24
CA LEU A 131 -12.98 -41.69 -4.36
C LEU A 131 -12.62 -43.13 -3.97
N ILE A 132 -12.05 -43.34 -2.77
CA ILE A 132 -11.72 -44.69 -2.29
C ILE A 132 -12.99 -45.54 -2.16
N ILE A 133 -14.05 -45.01 -1.54
CA ILE A 133 -15.32 -45.73 -1.38
C ILE A 133 -15.92 -46.08 -2.75
N ALA A 134 -15.91 -45.12 -3.69
CA ALA A 134 -16.41 -45.36 -5.05
C ALA A 134 -15.65 -46.50 -5.75
N VAL A 135 -14.31 -46.50 -5.69
CA VAL A 135 -13.48 -47.56 -6.27
C VAL A 135 -13.77 -48.91 -5.62
N CYS A 136 -13.85 -48.98 -4.29
CA CYS A 136 -14.20 -50.21 -3.58
C CYS A 136 -15.58 -50.73 -3.99
N SER A 137 -16.57 -49.85 -4.13
CA SER A 137 -17.92 -50.24 -4.56
C SER A 137 -17.93 -50.85 -5.96
N ILE A 138 -17.15 -50.29 -6.89
CA ILE A 138 -17.00 -50.81 -8.25
C ILE A 138 -16.35 -52.20 -8.21
N ILE A 139 -15.27 -52.38 -7.44
CA ILE A 139 -14.58 -53.68 -7.32
C ILE A 139 -15.52 -54.76 -6.77
N ILE A 140 -16.33 -54.42 -5.76
CA ILE A 140 -17.32 -55.34 -5.19
C ILE A 140 -18.37 -55.71 -6.23
N ILE A 141 -18.93 -54.74 -6.97
CA ILE A 141 -19.92 -54.99 -8.02
C ILE A 141 -19.34 -55.92 -9.11
N VAL A 142 -18.11 -55.65 -9.57
CA VAL A 142 -17.44 -56.48 -10.58
C VAL A 142 -17.22 -57.90 -10.05
N SER A 143 -16.83 -58.04 -8.78
CA SER A 143 -16.60 -59.34 -8.14
C SER A 143 -17.91 -60.13 -7.97
N LEU A 144 -19.01 -59.47 -7.60
CA LEU A 144 -20.34 -60.07 -7.52
C LEU A 144 -20.86 -60.48 -8.91
N LEU A 145 -20.66 -59.64 -9.92
CA LEU A 145 -21.02 -59.96 -11.30
C LEU A 145 -20.25 -61.18 -11.79
N PHE A 146 -18.93 -61.22 -11.54
CA PHE A 146 -18.09 -62.36 -11.88
C PHE A 146 -18.53 -63.64 -11.15
N TYR A 147 -18.83 -63.55 -9.85
CA TYR A 147 -19.36 -64.67 -9.09
C TYR A 147 -20.69 -65.16 -9.67
N TYR A 148 -21.61 -64.26 -9.98
CA TYR A 148 -22.89 -64.59 -10.61
C TYR A 148 -22.69 -65.27 -11.97
N LEU A 149 -21.78 -64.77 -12.81
CA LEU A 149 -21.48 -65.39 -14.10
C LEU A 149 -20.86 -66.78 -13.96
N MET A 150 -19.96 -66.99 -13.00
CA MET A 150 -19.27 -68.27 -12.81
C MET A 150 -20.11 -69.34 -12.08
N PHE A 151 -20.96 -68.92 -11.14
CA PHE A 151 -21.67 -69.83 -10.23
C PHE A 151 -23.20 -69.83 -10.42
N SER A 152 -23.78 -69.00 -11.31
CA SER A 152 -25.20 -69.13 -11.62
C SER A 152 -25.48 -70.46 -12.34
N PRO A 153 -26.33 -71.35 -11.78
CA PRO A 153 -26.63 -72.66 -12.36
C PRO A 153 -27.28 -72.56 -13.75
N SER A 154 -27.96 -71.46 -14.05
CA SER A 154 -28.64 -71.22 -15.33
C SER A 154 -27.66 -71.06 -16.52
N TYR A 155 -26.43 -70.59 -16.30
CA TYR A 155 -25.42 -70.48 -17.36
C TYR A 155 -24.90 -71.85 -17.81
N LYS A 156 -24.73 -72.79 -16.87
CA LYS A 156 -24.26 -74.15 -17.17
C LYS A 156 -25.30 -74.94 -17.96
N GLU A 157 -26.58 -74.85 -17.60
CA GLU A 157 -27.65 -75.56 -18.32
C GLU A 157 -27.83 -75.07 -19.75
N ASN A 158 -27.77 -73.76 -20.00
CA ASN A 158 -27.90 -73.20 -21.36
C ASN A 158 -26.69 -73.52 -22.25
N THR A 159 -25.48 -73.64 -21.70
CA THR A 159 -24.29 -74.00 -22.50
C THR A 159 -24.32 -75.47 -22.89
N ILE A 160 -24.67 -76.36 -21.94
CA ILE A 160 -24.74 -77.82 -22.18
C ILE A 160 -25.84 -78.17 -23.19
N THR A 161 -26.99 -77.52 -23.10
CA THR A 161 -28.11 -77.75 -24.04
C THR A 161 -27.77 -77.29 -25.47
N VAL A 162 -27.13 -76.14 -25.64
CA VAL A 162 -26.69 -75.67 -26.97
C VAL A 162 -25.66 -76.61 -27.59
N THR A 163 -24.66 -77.07 -26.82
CA THR A 163 -23.67 -78.03 -27.34
C THR A 163 -24.27 -79.39 -27.68
N ALA A 164 -25.26 -79.86 -26.91
CA ALA A 164 -25.94 -81.13 -27.17
C ALA A 164 -26.81 -81.07 -28.44
N ILE A 165 -27.45 -79.92 -28.70
CA ILE A 165 -28.27 -79.72 -29.91
C ILE A 165 -27.39 -79.63 -31.17
N GLU A 166 -26.19 -79.02 -31.09
CA GLU A 166 -25.26 -78.95 -32.22
C GLU A 166 -24.65 -80.31 -32.58
N GLU A 167 -24.33 -81.16 -31.59
CA GLU A 167 -23.87 -82.54 -31.87
C GLU A 167 -24.95 -83.39 -32.53
N GLU A 168 -26.21 -83.29 -32.09
CA GLU A 168 -27.33 -84.08 -32.63
C GLU A 168 -27.73 -83.67 -34.06
N GLN A 169 -27.44 -82.44 -34.49
CA GLN A 169 -27.64 -81.98 -35.87
C GLN A 169 -26.45 -82.24 -36.82
N SER A 170 -25.33 -82.74 -36.30
CA SER A 170 -24.11 -83.02 -37.07
C SER A 170 -23.90 -84.49 -37.46
N VAL A 171 -24.84 -85.38 -37.10
CA VAL A 171 -24.83 -86.83 -37.37
C VAL A 171 -25.84 -87.21 -38.46
#